data_AF-A0A2S9J3E8-F1
#
_entry.id   AF-A0A2S9J3E8-F1
#
_cell.length_a   1.000
_cell.length_b   1.000
_cell.length_c   1.000
_cell.angle_alpha   90.00
_cell.angle_beta   90.00
_cell.angle_gamma   90.00
#
_symmetry.space_group_name_H-M   'P 1'
#
loop_
_entity.id
_entity.type
_entity.pdbx_description
1 polymer ?
#
loop_
_entity_poly.entity_id
_entity_poly.type
_entity_poly.pdbx_seq_one_letter_code
_entity_poly.pdbx_strand_id
1 'polypeptide(L)'
;MVLLNSLFTWIMKKRIHQIELFMKYPHDVQEEWFQSLISTAEATEWGKKYGYNSILTPEEYKERVPIQDYDDIKGYVDRMIKGEQNLVWPSDIKWFAKSSGTTSDRSKFIPVSMEALEDCHYQGGKDMLSIYCHNKPENKVFTGKSVVIGGSSQINNFSPDSYYGDLSSILIRNLPFWAEFKRTPNLEVTLNPNFEEKIEQIAQITIKENVTSLAGVPTWNIVMAKRILEITGKSNLLEVWPNLEFYGHGGVSFKPYRDLFKQLIPSDSMYYLENYNASEGYFGLQDQSDSEDLLLMLDYGIYYEFLPMEHVLEEHPKTLRLDEVEVGKNYALIISTNAGLWRYKIGDTIKFTSLSPYRFQISGRTKHYINTFGEELIVDNAEHALQMACRATDAIIRDYTAGPVYFSDGEAGAHEWIIEFEKQPADFQKFCYTLDGTLREINSDYDAKRFNDLALACPIVHRAEKDTFYKWMKSRGKLGGQNKVPRLANERTYLDALLKIMNA
;
A
#
# COMPACT_ATOMS: atom_id res chain seq x y z
N MET A 1 -33.55 -8.11 -9.44
CA MET A 1 -32.17 -8.23 -8.95
C MET A 1 -31.36 -9.29 -9.71
N VAL A 2 -31.85 -10.51 -9.91
CA VAL A 2 -31.13 -11.56 -10.67
C VAL A 2 -30.77 -11.12 -12.10
N LEU A 3 -31.72 -10.53 -12.85
CA LEU A 3 -31.47 -10.01 -14.20
C LEU A 3 -30.40 -8.89 -14.26
N LEU A 4 -30.32 -8.05 -13.22
CA LEU A 4 -29.30 -7.00 -13.12
C LEU A 4 -27.92 -7.63 -12.83
N ASN A 5 -27.85 -8.62 -11.93
CA ASN A 5 -26.61 -9.35 -11.64
C ASN A 5 -26.07 -10.05 -12.90
N SER A 6 -26.94 -10.71 -13.67
CA SER A 6 -26.56 -11.35 -14.93
C SER A 6 -26.07 -10.35 -15.99
N LEU A 7 -26.71 -9.18 -16.10
CA LEU A 7 -26.31 -8.13 -17.06
C LEU A 7 -24.94 -7.54 -16.70
N PHE A 8 -24.72 -7.16 -15.44
CA PHE A 8 -23.43 -6.62 -15.00
C PHE A 8 -22.31 -7.65 -15.12
N THR A 9 -22.57 -8.90 -14.74
CA THR A 9 -21.62 -10.00 -14.91
C THR A 9 -21.24 -10.19 -16.39
N TRP A 10 -22.19 -10.06 -17.32
CA TRP A 10 -21.91 -10.15 -18.75
C TRP A 10 -21.04 -8.99 -19.27
N ILE A 11 -21.28 -7.76 -18.80
CA ILE A 11 -20.43 -6.60 -19.14
C ILE A 11 -19.00 -6.83 -18.60
N MET A 12 -18.87 -7.28 -17.36
CA MET A 12 -17.57 -7.57 -16.73
C MET A 12 -16.81 -8.69 -17.47
N LYS A 13 -17.51 -9.70 -18.00
CA LYS A 13 -16.89 -10.76 -18.82
C LYS A 13 -16.25 -10.24 -20.11
N LYS A 14 -16.70 -9.11 -20.67
CA LYS A 14 -16.03 -8.51 -21.84
C LYS A 14 -14.66 -7.94 -21.48
N ARG A 15 -14.48 -7.44 -20.25
CA ARG A 15 -13.20 -6.89 -19.79
C ARG A 15 -12.13 -7.97 -19.60
N ILE A 16 -12.52 -9.20 -19.25
CA ILE A 16 -11.60 -10.35 -19.20
C ILE A 16 -10.84 -10.54 -20.52
N HIS A 17 -11.50 -10.31 -21.66
CA HIS A 17 -10.82 -10.44 -22.95
C HIS A 17 -9.67 -9.45 -23.14
N GLN A 18 -9.78 -8.24 -22.57
CA GLN A 18 -8.69 -7.26 -22.62
C GLN A 18 -7.55 -7.67 -21.67
N ILE A 19 -7.87 -8.29 -20.53
CA ILE A 19 -6.87 -8.87 -19.62
C ILE A 19 -6.10 -10.00 -20.33
N GLU A 20 -6.82 -10.91 -20.99
CA GLU A 20 -6.22 -11.98 -21.81
C GLU A 20 -5.33 -11.42 -22.93
N LEU A 21 -5.69 -10.27 -23.50
CA LEU A 21 -4.94 -9.65 -24.58
C LEU A 21 -3.58 -9.15 -24.12
N PHE A 22 -3.50 -8.38 -23.02
CA PHE A 22 -2.19 -7.96 -22.49
C PHE A 22 -1.40 -9.12 -21.90
N MET A 23 -2.05 -10.17 -21.38
CA MET A 23 -1.38 -11.39 -20.96
C MET A 23 -0.68 -12.11 -22.13
N LYS A 24 -1.29 -12.06 -23.32
CA LYS A 24 -0.78 -12.70 -24.53
C LYS A 24 0.25 -11.84 -25.27
N TYR A 25 0.10 -10.52 -25.24
CA TYR A 25 0.96 -9.56 -25.93
C TYR A 25 1.52 -8.51 -24.95
N PRO A 26 2.22 -8.93 -23.88
CA PRO A 26 2.63 -8.02 -22.80
C PRO A 26 3.64 -6.96 -23.26
N HIS A 27 4.53 -7.32 -24.18
CA HIS A 27 5.57 -6.43 -24.68
C HIS A 27 5.02 -5.38 -25.64
N ASP A 28 4.09 -5.78 -26.51
CA ASP A 28 3.42 -4.86 -27.44
C ASP A 28 2.63 -3.80 -26.66
N VAL A 29 1.92 -4.19 -25.59
CA VAL A 29 1.17 -3.28 -24.74
C VAL A 29 2.10 -2.29 -24.01
N GLN A 30 3.25 -2.75 -23.50
CA GLN A 30 4.21 -1.85 -22.84
C GLN A 30 4.91 -0.91 -23.83
N GLU A 31 5.18 -1.35 -25.05
CA GLU A 31 5.70 -0.47 -26.11
C GLU A 31 4.66 0.60 -26.50
N GLU A 32 3.39 0.21 -26.65
CA GLU A 32 2.30 1.16 -26.94
C GLU A 32 2.17 2.21 -25.83
N TRP A 33 2.21 1.79 -24.56
CA TRP A 33 2.19 2.73 -23.44
C TRP A 33 3.41 3.64 -23.40
N PHE A 34 4.61 3.11 -23.65
CA PHE A 34 5.82 3.93 -23.75
C PHE A 34 5.65 5.05 -24.78
N GLN A 35 5.26 4.70 -26.01
CA GLN A 35 5.08 5.68 -27.09
C GLN A 35 3.96 6.67 -26.78
N SER A 36 2.83 6.19 -26.23
CA SER A 36 1.72 7.06 -25.82
C SER A 36 2.16 8.06 -24.76
N LEU A 37 2.81 7.61 -23.68
CA LEU A 37 3.23 8.48 -22.59
C LEU A 37 4.22 9.56 -23.06
N ILE A 38 5.25 9.18 -23.82
CA ILE A 38 6.27 10.12 -24.33
C ILE A 38 5.65 11.15 -25.27
N SER A 39 4.82 10.71 -26.21
CA SER A 39 4.15 11.62 -27.16
C SER A 39 3.17 12.57 -26.47
N THR A 40 2.37 12.08 -25.53
CA THR A 40 1.42 12.91 -24.77
C THR A 40 2.15 14.01 -23.99
N ALA A 41 3.30 13.69 -23.40
CA ALA A 41 4.01 14.62 -22.53
C ALA A 41 5.02 15.54 -23.25
N GLU A 42 5.22 15.40 -24.56
CA GLU A 42 6.32 16.09 -25.26
C GLU A 42 6.30 17.63 -25.15
N ALA A 43 5.10 18.21 -25.05
CA ALA A 43 4.89 19.66 -25.00
C ALA A 43 4.95 20.26 -23.58
N THR A 44 5.03 19.40 -22.55
CA THR A 44 5.15 19.82 -21.15
C THR A 44 6.53 20.45 -20.87
N GLU A 45 6.68 21.16 -19.76
CA GLU A 45 8.00 21.66 -19.35
C GLU A 45 9.02 20.51 -19.19
N TRP A 46 8.59 19.40 -18.58
CA TRP A 46 9.39 18.19 -18.43
C TRP A 46 9.78 17.56 -19.77
N GLY A 47 8.81 17.38 -20.67
CA GLY A 47 9.03 16.80 -21.99
C GLY A 47 10.00 17.63 -22.82
N LYS A 48 9.91 18.97 -22.75
CA LYS A 48 10.87 19.89 -23.38
C LYS A 48 12.26 19.80 -22.76
N LYS A 49 12.35 19.74 -21.42
CA LYS A 49 13.61 19.62 -20.68
C LYS A 49 14.42 18.40 -21.11
N TYR A 50 13.75 17.26 -21.33
CA TYR A 50 14.40 16.00 -21.70
C TYR A 50 14.30 15.64 -23.20
N GLY A 51 13.73 16.52 -24.01
CA GLY A 51 13.67 16.37 -25.47
C GLY A 51 12.81 15.19 -25.95
N TYR A 52 11.62 15.00 -25.36
CA TYR A 52 10.74 13.85 -25.63
C TYR A 52 10.33 13.72 -27.11
N ASN A 53 10.21 14.84 -27.82
CA ASN A 53 9.90 14.87 -29.26
C ASN A 53 10.88 14.11 -30.18
N SER A 54 12.04 13.72 -29.65
CA SER A 54 13.11 13.03 -30.37
C SER A 54 13.56 11.75 -29.67
N ILE A 55 12.77 11.26 -28.72
CA ILE A 55 12.93 9.95 -28.08
C ILE A 55 12.06 8.98 -28.86
N LEU A 56 12.67 7.99 -29.49
CA LEU A 56 11.96 6.96 -30.28
C LEU A 56 12.02 5.59 -29.62
N THR A 57 13.03 5.37 -28.77
CA THR A 57 13.30 4.08 -28.15
C THR A 57 13.39 4.17 -26.62
N PRO A 58 13.03 3.10 -25.89
CA PRO A 58 13.26 3.02 -24.45
C PRO A 58 14.72 3.24 -24.04
N GLU A 59 15.68 2.87 -24.87
CA GLU A 59 17.11 3.04 -24.61
C GLU A 59 17.48 4.53 -24.61
N GLU A 60 17.07 5.30 -25.63
CA GLU A 60 17.25 6.76 -25.67
C GLU A 60 16.54 7.46 -24.50
N TYR A 61 15.38 6.94 -24.10
CA TYR A 61 14.67 7.45 -22.93
C TYR A 61 15.48 7.28 -21.65
N LYS A 62 16.05 6.08 -21.43
CA LYS A 62 16.88 5.77 -20.27
C LYS A 62 18.18 6.58 -20.23
N GLU A 63 18.74 6.94 -21.38
CA GLU A 63 19.94 7.78 -21.50
C GLU A 63 19.66 9.25 -21.12
N ARG A 64 18.48 9.77 -21.45
CA ARG A 64 18.15 11.20 -21.26
C ARG A 64 17.48 11.48 -19.93
N VAL A 65 16.58 10.61 -19.49
CA VAL A 65 15.78 10.81 -18.28
C VAL A 65 16.41 10.01 -17.14
N PRO A 66 16.88 10.63 -16.05
CA PRO A 66 17.40 9.89 -14.91
C PRO A 66 16.29 9.18 -14.14
N ILE A 67 16.62 8.14 -13.38
CA ILE A 67 15.70 7.61 -12.36
C ILE A 67 15.44 8.72 -11.34
N GLN A 68 14.17 8.92 -11.00
CA GLN A 68 13.73 9.96 -10.08
C GLN A 68 13.24 9.35 -8.76
N ASP A 69 13.36 10.10 -7.68
CA ASP A 69 12.54 9.92 -6.50
C ASP A 69 11.65 11.17 -6.24
N TYR A 70 11.03 11.22 -5.06
CA TYR A 70 10.11 12.31 -4.73
C TYR A 70 10.81 13.66 -4.60
N ASP A 71 12.03 13.69 -4.07
CA ASP A 71 12.73 14.95 -3.83
C ASP A 71 13.10 15.63 -5.16
N ASP A 72 13.38 14.84 -6.20
CA ASP A 72 13.65 15.34 -7.54
C ASP A 72 12.43 16.02 -8.20
N ILE A 73 11.23 15.47 -7.96
CA ILE A 73 9.99 15.99 -8.57
C ILE A 73 9.28 17.03 -7.68
N LYS A 74 9.66 17.14 -6.41
CA LYS A 74 9.01 18.00 -5.41
C LYS A 74 8.85 19.45 -5.89
N GLY A 75 9.85 19.99 -6.57
CA GLY A 75 9.79 21.36 -7.12
C GLY A 75 8.67 21.56 -8.14
N TYR A 76 8.37 20.55 -8.96
CA TYR A 76 7.23 20.58 -9.89
C TYR A 76 5.91 20.42 -9.14
N VAL A 77 5.86 19.50 -8.17
CA VAL A 77 4.67 19.29 -7.31
C VAL A 77 4.28 20.57 -6.59
N ASP A 78 5.24 21.27 -5.96
CA ASP A 78 5.01 22.52 -5.25
C ASP A 78 4.46 23.64 -6.17
N ARG A 79 4.82 23.63 -7.45
CA ARG A 79 4.30 24.56 -8.47
C ARG A 79 2.89 24.17 -8.92
N MET A 80 2.63 22.89 -9.14
CA MET A 80 1.28 22.39 -9.46
C MET A 80 0.29 22.66 -8.34
N ILE A 81 0.71 22.50 -7.08
CA ILE A 81 -0.06 22.84 -5.88
C ILE A 81 -0.46 24.33 -5.86
N LYS A 82 0.36 25.21 -6.44
CA LYS A 82 0.08 26.65 -6.58
C LYS A 82 -0.76 26.97 -7.83
N GLY A 83 -1.18 25.96 -8.58
CA GLY A 83 -2.05 26.08 -9.74
C GLY A 83 -1.34 26.09 -11.10
N GLU A 84 -0.01 25.96 -11.15
CA GLU A 84 0.72 25.91 -12.42
C GLU A 84 0.55 24.56 -13.13
N GLN A 85 0.13 24.58 -14.40
CA GLN A 85 -0.23 23.37 -15.17
C GLN A 85 0.78 23.08 -16.28
N ASN A 86 0.62 21.94 -16.97
CA ASN A 86 1.47 21.53 -18.11
C ASN A 86 2.96 21.41 -17.74
N LEU A 87 3.24 21.01 -16.50
CA LEU A 87 4.60 20.87 -15.97
C LEU A 87 5.19 19.49 -16.22
N VAL A 88 4.65 18.46 -15.59
CA VAL A 88 5.08 17.05 -15.75
C VAL A 88 4.09 16.20 -16.55
N TRP A 89 2.86 16.68 -16.68
CA TRP A 89 1.78 16.06 -17.44
C TRP A 89 0.93 17.18 -18.08
N PRO A 90 0.34 16.99 -19.28
CA PRO A 90 -0.35 18.05 -20.00
C PRO A 90 -1.78 18.34 -19.50
N SER A 91 -2.48 17.34 -18.93
CA SER A 91 -3.82 17.56 -18.38
C SER A 91 -3.74 18.29 -17.03
N ASP A 92 -4.82 18.98 -16.67
CA ASP A 92 -4.90 19.73 -15.41
C ASP A 92 -4.80 18.79 -14.21
N ILE A 93 -3.83 19.02 -13.32
CA ILE A 93 -3.67 18.30 -12.06
C ILE A 93 -4.21 19.17 -10.92
N LYS A 94 -5.33 18.71 -10.34
CA LYS A 94 -5.97 19.34 -9.18
C LYS A 94 -5.92 18.49 -7.91
N TRP A 95 -5.66 17.19 -8.05
CA TRP A 95 -5.67 16.23 -6.96
C TRP A 95 -4.25 15.77 -6.64
N PHE A 96 -3.94 15.72 -5.34
CA PHE A 96 -2.67 15.25 -4.83
C PHE A 96 -2.89 14.18 -3.76
N ALA A 97 -2.55 12.94 -4.08
CA ALA A 97 -2.60 11.86 -3.13
C ALA A 97 -1.48 12.03 -2.09
N LYS A 98 -1.89 12.15 -0.82
CA LYS A 98 -0.97 12.16 0.31
C LYS A 98 -0.45 10.74 0.53
N SER A 99 0.87 10.59 0.57
CA SER A 99 1.58 9.33 0.84
C SER A 99 2.54 9.52 2.02
N SER A 100 2.66 8.50 2.88
CA SER A 100 3.66 8.43 3.94
C SER A 100 5.04 8.13 3.35
N GLY A 101 5.73 9.20 2.98
CA GLY A 101 7.02 9.09 2.32
C GLY A 101 8.23 9.10 3.25
N THR A 102 9.33 8.52 2.77
CA THR A 102 10.65 8.46 3.40
C THR A 102 11.49 9.74 3.26
N THR A 103 10.88 10.89 2.96
CA THR A 103 11.60 12.15 2.69
C THR A 103 11.70 12.99 3.95
N SER A 104 12.46 14.09 3.92
CA SER A 104 12.63 14.98 5.08
C SER A 104 11.35 15.67 5.55
N ASP A 105 10.29 15.61 4.73
CA ASP A 105 8.98 16.17 5.02
C ASP A 105 8.01 15.11 5.57
N ARG A 106 7.06 15.56 6.38
CA ARG A 106 6.03 14.72 7.03
C ARG A 106 5.18 13.91 6.04
N SER A 107 5.08 14.32 4.76
CA SER A 107 4.25 13.64 3.75
C SER A 107 4.69 13.96 2.32
N LYS A 108 4.52 12.99 1.40
CA LYS A 108 4.61 13.17 -0.05
C LYS A 108 3.25 13.51 -0.63
N PHE A 109 3.23 14.31 -1.69
CA PHE A 109 2.02 14.69 -2.44
C PHE A 109 2.17 14.25 -3.89
N ILE A 110 1.62 13.09 -4.22
CA ILE A 110 1.71 12.50 -5.55
C ILE A 110 0.62 13.11 -6.43
N PRO A 111 0.96 13.67 -7.60
CA PRO A 111 -0.04 14.19 -8.53
C PRO A 111 -0.97 13.08 -9.02
N VAL A 112 -2.27 13.37 -9.08
CA VAL A 112 -3.29 12.46 -9.61
C VAL A 112 -4.04 13.17 -10.72
N SER A 113 -3.79 12.75 -11.95
CA SER A 113 -4.49 13.22 -13.15
C SER A 113 -5.86 12.54 -13.30
N MET A 114 -6.72 13.05 -14.18
CA MET A 114 -7.99 12.38 -14.50
C MET A 114 -7.75 11.04 -15.20
N GLU A 115 -6.73 10.95 -16.05
CA GLU A 115 -6.31 9.72 -16.71
C GLU A 115 -5.87 8.66 -15.70
N ALA A 116 -5.13 9.05 -14.65
CA ALA A 116 -4.77 8.12 -13.58
C ALA A 116 -5.98 7.66 -12.76
N LEU A 117 -6.99 8.51 -12.56
CA LEU A 117 -8.24 8.09 -11.92
C LEU A 117 -8.98 7.07 -12.79
N GLU A 118 -9.20 7.37 -14.08
CA GLU A 118 -10.07 6.61 -14.97
C GLU A 118 -9.42 5.34 -15.51
N ASP A 119 -8.22 5.47 -16.09
CA ASP A 119 -7.54 4.42 -16.84
C ASP A 119 -6.61 3.55 -15.97
N CYS A 120 -6.33 4.00 -14.75
CA CYS A 120 -5.50 3.25 -13.79
C CYS A 120 -6.34 2.79 -12.58
N HIS A 121 -6.69 3.69 -11.65
CA HIS A 121 -7.28 3.26 -10.38
C HIS A 121 -8.69 2.68 -10.50
N TYR A 122 -9.58 3.33 -11.27
CA TYR A 122 -10.92 2.80 -11.51
C TYR A 122 -10.90 1.58 -12.42
N GLN A 123 -9.95 1.50 -13.36
CA GLN A 123 -9.76 0.31 -14.17
C GLN A 123 -9.36 -0.90 -13.30
N GLY A 124 -8.43 -0.72 -12.35
CA GLY A 124 -8.08 -1.73 -11.35
C GLY A 124 -9.27 -2.26 -10.57
N GLY A 125 -10.13 -1.38 -10.07
CA GLY A 125 -11.36 -1.78 -9.38
C GLY A 125 -12.36 -2.56 -10.25
N LYS A 126 -12.53 -2.14 -11.51
CA LYS A 126 -13.39 -2.84 -12.49
C LYS A 126 -12.85 -4.23 -12.81
N ASP A 127 -11.55 -4.36 -12.97
CA ASP A 127 -10.90 -5.62 -13.33
C ASP A 127 -10.90 -6.60 -12.17
N MET A 128 -10.69 -6.13 -10.94
CA MET A 128 -10.86 -6.93 -9.73
C MET A 128 -12.25 -7.57 -9.67
N LEU A 129 -13.31 -6.78 -9.88
CA LEU A 129 -14.67 -7.30 -9.94
C LEU A 129 -14.89 -8.23 -11.14
N SER A 130 -14.25 -7.95 -12.27
CA SER A 130 -14.35 -8.79 -13.48
C SER A 130 -13.72 -10.16 -13.29
N ILE A 131 -12.52 -10.21 -12.72
CA ILE A 131 -11.80 -11.44 -12.35
C ILE A 131 -12.65 -12.24 -11.36
N TYR A 132 -13.16 -11.59 -10.30
CA TYR A 132 -14.05 -12.27 -9.35
C TYR A 132 -15.28 -12.87 -10.04
N CYS A 133 -15.99 -12.09 -10.87
CA CYS A 133 -17.17 -12.55 -11.58
C CYS A 133 -16.87 -13.68 -12.58
N HIS A 134 -15.67 -13.69 -13.16
CA HIS A 134 -15.19 -14.76 -14.03
C HIS A 134 -14.91 -16.04 -13.24
N ASN A 135 -14.17 -15.93 -12.14
CA ASN A 135 -13.77 -17.06 -11.29
C ASN A 135 -14.94 -17.65 -10.49
N LYS A 136 -15.98 -16.85 -10.22
CA LYS A 136 -17.22 -17.25 -9.54
C LYS A 136 -18.45 -16.86 -10.38
N PRO A 137 -18.80 -17.60 -11.45
CA PRO A 137 -19.92 -17.25 -12.33
C PRO A 137 -21.30 -17.17 -11.65
N GLU A 138 -21.48 -17.92 -10.56
CA GLU A 138 -22.73 -17.98 -9.78
C GLU A 138 -22.78 -16.95 -8.64
N ASN A 139 -21.85 -15.99 -8.62
CA ASN A 139 -21.80 -14.92 -7.62
C ASN A 139 -23.09 -14.09 -7.58
N LYS A 140 -23.36 -13.47 -6.43
CA LYS A 140 -24.49 -12.59 -6.18
C LYS A 140 -24.06 -11.20 -5.71
N VAL A 141 -22.82 -10.78 -6.01
CA VAL A 141 -22.20 -9.57 -5.47
C VAL A 141 -22.96 -8.29 -5.83
N PHE A 142 -23.68 -8.26 -6.95
CA PHE A 142 -24.48 -7.09 -7.33
C PHE A 142 -25.90 -7.08 -6.73
N THR A 143 -26.28 -8.09 -5.96
CA THR A 143 -27.59 -8.15 -5.27
C THR A 143 -27.62 -7.35 -3.97
N GLY A 144 -26.46 -7.02 -3.42
CA GLY A 144 -26.31 -6.23 -2.20
C GLY A 144 -25.44 -5.00 -2.40
N LYS A 145 -24.91 -4.50 -1.29
CA LYS A 145 -23.97 -3.38 -1.23
C LYS A 145 -22.55 -3.87 -0.87
N SER A 146 -21.58 -3.05 -1.23
CA SER A 146 -20.18 -3.18 -0.84
C SER A 146 -19.88 -2.23 0.31
N VAL A 147 -19.41 -2.77 1.43
CA VAL A 147 -18.92 -1.95 2.55
C VAL A 147 -17.51 -1.49 2.21
N VAL A 148 -17.32 -0.18 2.15
CA VAL A 148 -16.02 0.43 1.84
C VAL A 148 -15.59 1.30 3.00
N ILE A 149 -14.45 0.95 3.62
CA ILE A 149 -13.83 1.77 4.66
C ILE A 149 -12.67 2.54 4.03
N GLY A 150 -12.88 3.85 3.84
CA GLY A 150 -11.82 4.75 3.38
C GLY A 150 -10.86 5.16 4.50
N GLY A 151 -9.70 5.71 4.10
CA GLY A 151 -8.74 6.33 5.01
C GLY A 151 -9.34 7.47 5.85
N SER A 152 -8.56 7.94 6.82
CA SER A 152 -8.97 8.96 7.79
C SER A 152 -8.64 10.39 7.36
N SER A 153 -7.86 10.60 6.29
CA SER A 153 -7.51 11.96 5.87
C SER A 153 -8.68 12.65 5.19
N GLN A 154 -9.06 13.79 5.76
CA GLN A 154 -9.91 14.76 5.08
C GLN A 154 -9.24 15.24 3.81
N ILE A 155 -10.07 15.54 2.81
CA ILE A 155 -9.60 16.33 1.69
C ILE A 155 -9.47 17.76 2.15
N ASN A 156 -8.24 18.27 2.07
CA ASN A 156 -7.89 19.64 2.36
C ASN A 156 -7.48 20.33 1.07
N ASN A 157 -7.44 21.66 1.13
CA ASN A 157 -7.06 22.48 -0.01
C ASN A 157 -5.71 23.12 0.28
N PHE A 158 -4.80 23.09 -0.70
CA PHE A 158 -3.63 23.96 -0.68
C PHE A 158 -3.96 25.35 -1.23
N SER A 159 -4.82 25.38 -2.25
CA SER A 159 -5.30 26.57 -2.96
C SER A 159 -6.75 26.32 -3.41
N PRO A 160 -7.50 27.33 -3.89
CA PRO A 160 -8.88 27.14 -4.36
C PRO A 160 -9.05 26.02 -5.41
N ASP A 161 -8.00 25.77 -6.20
CA ASP A 161 -8.01 24.82 -7.32
C ASP A 161 -7.08 23.61 -7.10
N SER A 162 -6.58 23.41 -5.88
CA SER A 162 -5.67 22.29 -5.56
C SER A 162 -6.04 21.61 -4.24
N TYR A 163 -6.30 20.31 -4.33
CA TYR A 163 -6.85 19.46 -3.28
C TYR A 163 -5.90 18.32 -2.95
N TYR A 164 -5.82 17.93 -1.68
CA TYR A 164 -5.02 16.78 -1.25
C TYR A 164 -5.73 15.94 -0.19
N GLY A 165 -5.40 14.66 -0.14
CA GLY A 165 -5.92 13.69 0.83
C GLY A 165 -5.41 12.29 0.54
N ASP A 166 -5.83 11.29 1.32
CA ASP A 166 -5.50 9.90 1.02
C ASP A 166 -6.06 9.52 -0.35
N LEU A 167 -5.35 8.65 -1.09
CA LEU A 167 -5.81 8.20 -2.40
C LEU A 167 -7.27 7.69 -2.33
N SER A 168 -7.62 6.90 -1.32
CA SER A 168 -8.99 6.40 -1.14
C SER A 168 -10.03 7.53 -1.06
N SER A 169 -9.70 8.65 -0.39
CA SER A 169 -10.61 9.79 -0.25
C SER A 169 -10.81 10.50 -1.59
N ILE A 170 -9.73 10.64 -2.37
CA ILE A 170 -9.76 11.21 -3.72
C ILE A 170 -10.60 10.33 -4.65
N LEU A 171 -10.36 9.01 -4.65
CA LEU A 171 -11.11 8.07 -5.47
C LEU A 171 -12.60 8.13 -5.17
N ILE A 172 -12.99 8.09 -3.90
CA ILE A 172 -14.40 8.08 -3.50
C ILE A 172 -15.11 9.40 -3.87
N ARG A 173 -14.45 10.56 -3.75
CA ARG A 173 -15.06 11.84 -4.13
C ARG A 173 -15.27 12.02 -5.62
N ASN A 174 -14.44 11.39 -6.43
CA ASN A 174 -14.54 11.45 -7.89
C ASN A 174 -15.36 10.27 -8.47
N LEU A 175 -15.96 9.42 -7.62
CA LEU A 175 -16.81 8.33 -8.10
C LEU A 175 -18.05 8.90 -8.81
N PRO A 176 -18.49 8.26 -9.91
CA PRO A 176 -19.74 8.63 -10.55
C PRO A 176 -20.91 8.35 -9.60
N PHE A 177 -21.95 9.20 -9.65
CA PHE A 177 -23.08 9.18 -8.72
C PHE A 177 -23.77 7.80 -8.60
N TRP A 178 -23.74 6.98 -9.65
CA TRP A 178 -24.38 5.68 -9.65
C TRP A 178 -23.61 4.64 -8.82
N ALA A 179 -22.30 4.79 -8.63
CA ALA A 179 -21.48 3.89 -7.82
C ALA A 179 -21.85 3.98 -6.33
N GLU A 180 -22.29 5.15 -5.87
CA GLU A 180 -22.78 5.36 -4.50
C GLU A 180 -23.98 4.48 -4.15
N PHE A 181 -24.85 4.13 -5.11
CA PHE A 181 -26.01 3.26 -4.83
C PHE A 181 -25.62 1.81 -4.49
N LYS A 182 -24.42 1.39 -4.88
CA LYS A 182 -23.89 0.04 -4.61
C LYS A 182 -22.90 0.02 -3.45
N ARG A 183 -22.60 1.17 -2.87
CA ARG A 183 -21.67 1.32 -1.75
C ARG A 183 -22.42 1.60 -0.46
N THR A 184 -21.78 1.26 0.65
CA THR A 184 -22.19 1.66 2.00
C THR A 184 -20.97 1.87 2.89
N PRO A 185 -21.01 2.80 3.87
CA PRO A 185 -22.05 3.81 4.09
C PRO A 185 -21.99 4.92 3.02
N ASN A 186 -22.79 5.98 3.18
CA ASN A 186 -22.74 7.15 2.30
C ASN A 186 -21.38 7.87 2.35
N LEU A 187 -21.15 8.80 1.42
CA LEU A 187 -19.91 9.57 1.31
C LEU A 187 -19.50 10.28 2.61
N GLU A 188 -20.47 10.92 3.28
CA GLU A 188 -20.24 11.72 4.50
C GLU A 188 -19.65 10.87 5.63
N VAL A 189 -20.24 9.71 5.91
CA VAL A 189 -19.76 8.79 6.95
C VAL A 189 -18.38 8.23 6.57
N THR A 190 -18.19 7.89 5.29
CA THR A 190 -16.95 7.28 4.81
C THR A 190 -15.75 8.24 4.94
N LEU A 191 -15.98 9.53 4.72
CA LEU A 191 -14.97 10.58 4.80
C LEU A 191 -14.87 11.25 6.18
N ASN A 192 -15.56 10.74 7.20
CA ASN A 192 -15.49 11.28 8.55
C ASN A 192 -14.04 11.21 9.10
N PRO A 193 -13.44 12.30 9.59
CA PRO A 193 -12.09 12.26 10.18
C PRO A 193 -12.01 11.47 11.50
N ASN A 194 -13.09 11.46 12.30
CA ASN A 194 -13.11 10.81 13.59
C ASN A 194 -13.34 9.32 13.37
N PHE A 195 -12.27 8.54 13.53
CA PHE A 195 -12.30 7.13 13.17
C PHE A 195 -13.22 6.31 14.09
N GLU A 196 -13.31 6.66 15.37
CA GLU A 196 -14.18 5.97 16.33
C GLU A 196 -15.66 6.21 16.00
N GLU A 197 -16.04 7.47 15.79
CA GLU A 197 -17.39 7.83 15.32
C GLU A 197 -17.70 7.21 13.95
N LYS A 198 -16.71 7.20 13.04
CA LYS A 198 -16.85 6.57 11.71
C LYS A 198 -17.18 5.09 11.86
N ILE A 199 -16.41 4.33 12.64
CA ILE A 199 -16.63 2.90 12.82
C ILE A 199 -17.99 2.64 13.46
N GLU A 200 -18.38 3.42 14.47
CA GLU A 200 -19.71 3.30 15.08
C GLU A 200 -20.83 3.54 14.06
N GLN A 201 -20.74 4.63 13.29
CA GLN A 201 -21.75 4.95 12.26
C GLN A 201 -21.79 3.88 11.16
N ILE A 202 -20.63 3.41 10.68
CA ILE A 202 -20.54 2.31 9.71
C ILE A 202 -21.27 1.09 10.27
N ALA A 203 -20.95 0.66 11.49
CA ALA A 203 -21.55 -0.52 12.10
C ALA A 203 -23.08 -0.38 12.19
N GLN A 204 -23.58 0.71 12.76
CA GLN A 204 -25.03 0.95 12.93
C GLN A 204 -25.81 1.00 11.62
N ILE A 205 -25.21 1.57 10.56
CA ILE A 205 -25.83 1.65 9.23
C ILE A 205 -25.83 0.28 8.57
N THR A 206 -24.67 -0.37 8.51
CA THR A 206 -24.45 -1.55 7.68
C THR A 206 -25.08 -2.83 8.26
N ILE A 207 -25.31 -2.92 9.57
CA ILE A 207 -26.05 -4.04 10.21
C ILE A 207 -27.44 -4.24 9.59
N LYS A 208 -28.06 -3.18 9.08
CA LYS A 208 -29.43 -3.21 8.52
C LYS A 208 -29.47 -3.46 7.02
N GLU A 209 -28.31 -3.61 6.38
CA GLU A 209 -28.19 -3.70 4.93
C GLU A 209 -27.86 -5.11 4.45
N ASN A 210 -28.28 -5.40 3.21
CA ASN A 210 -27.81 -6.59 2.50
C ASN A 210 -26.38 -6.34 2.00
N VAL A 211 -25.39 -6.64 2.84
CA VAL A 211 -23.98 -6.59 2.45
C VAL A 211 -23.59 -7.88 1.75
N THR A 212 -22.94 -7.74 0.60
CA THR A 212 -22.47 -8.86 -0.24
C THR A 212 -20.97 -8.83 -0.48
N SER A 213 -20.34 -7.66 -0.27
CA SER A 213 -18.89 -7.54 -0.36
C SER A 213 -18.31 -6.55 0.64
N LEU A 214 -17.03 -6.73 0.94
CA LEU A 214 -16.17 -5.79 1.65
C LEU A 214 -15.09 -5.27 0.69
N ALA A 215 -14.59 -4.06 0.96
CA ALA A 215 -13.38 -3.55 0.33
C ALA A 215 -12.55 -2.69 1.29
N GLY A 216 -11.23 -2.67 1.05
CA GLY A 216 -10.28 -1.84 1.79
C GLY A 216 -9.31 -2.66 2.65
N VAL A 217 -8.58 -1.96 3.52
CA VAL A 217 -7.49 -2.56 4.30
C VAL A 217 -8.02 -3.55 5.36
N PRO A 218 -7.42 -4.75 5.50
CA PRO A 218 -7.81 -5.77 6.49
C PRO A 218 -7.97 -5.24 7.91
N THR A 219 -7.01 -4.44 8.38
CA THR A 219 -6.97 -3.87 9.74
C THR A 219 -8.26 -3.16 10.12
N TRP A 220 -8.77 -2.30 9.24
CA TRP A 220 -9.97 -1.52 9.53
C TRP A 220 -11.25 -2.34 9.40
N ASN A 221 -11.28 -3.30 8.48
CA ASN A 221 -12.39 -4.23 8.36
C ASN A 221 -12.53 -5.12 9.60
N ILE A 222 -11.41 -5.51 10.23
CA ILE A 222 -11.42 -6.23 11.51
C ILE A 222 -12.02 -5.39 12.64
N VAL A 223 -11.59 -4.13 12.78
CA VAL A 223 -12.12 -3.22 13.82
C VAL A 223 -13.63 -3.02 13.63
N MET A 224 -14.07 -2.77 12.40
CA MET A 224 -15.49 -2.69 12.07
C MET A 224 -16.24 -3.99 12.39
N ALA A 225 -15.69 -5.13 12.00
CA ALA A 225 -16.32 -6.43 12.21
C ALA A 225 -16.51 -6.72 13.70
N LYS A 226 -15.47 -6.52 14.52
CA LYS A 226 -15.55 -6.66 15.98
C LYS A 226 -16.66 -5.77 16.54
N ARG A 227 -16.71 -4.50 16.12
CA ARG A 227 -17.75 -3.57 16.57
C ARG A 227 -19.17 -4.01 16.20
N ILE A 228 -19.37 -4.51 14.99
CA ILE A 228 -20.65 -5.06 14.53
C ILE A 228 -21.09 -6.25 15.39
N LEU A 229 -20.16 -7.17 15.70
CA LEU A 229 -20.44 -8.34 16.53
C LEU A 229 -20.78 -7.95 17.98
N GLU A 230 -20.09 -6.94 18.54
CA GLU A 230 -20.42 -6.37 19.84
C GLU A 230 -21.84 -5.81 19.89
N ILE A 231 -22.22 -5.00 18.89
CA ILE A 231 -23.56 -4.35 18.83
C ILE A 231 -24.66 -5.40 18.66
N THR A 232 -24.43 -6.41 17.82
CA THR A 232 -25.46 -7.40 17.45
C THR A 232 -25.52 -8.60 18.39
N GLY A 233 -24.47 -8.84 19.20
CA GLY A 233 -24.31 -10.03 20.02
C GLY A 233 -24.13 -11.32 19.20
N LYS A 234 -23.75 -11.21 17.93
CA LYS A 234 -23.59 -12.34 16.99
C LYS A 234 -22.18 -12.90 17.06
N SER A 235 -22.01 -14.17 16.68
CA SER A 235 -20.71 -14.83 16.77
C SER A 235 -19.80 -14.56 15.59
N ASN A 236 -20.36 -14.28 14.41
CA ASN A 236 -19.64 -14.04 13.17
C ASN A 236 -20.47 -13.18 12.19
N LEU A 237 -19.80 -12.62 11.18
CA LEU A 237 -20.40 -11.68 10.23
C LEU A 237 -21.46 -12.31 9.32
N LEU A 238 -21.45 -13.63 9.08
CA LEU A 238 -22.45 -14.28 8.23
C LEU A 238 -23.82 -14.36 8.90
N GLU A 239 -23.88 -14.30 10.24
CA GLU A 239 -25.16 -14.15 10.94
C GLU A 239 -25.77 -12.75 10.79
N VAL A 240 -24.94 -11.74 10.50
CA VAL A 240 -25.37 -10.35 10.26
C VAL A 240 -25.63 -10.13 8.77
N TRP A 241 -24.74 -10.64 7.92
CA TRP A 241 -24.75 -10.50 6.46
C TRP A 241 -24.71 -11.87 5.77
N PRO A 242 -25.86 -12.56 5.64
CA PRO A 242 -25.91 -13.92 5.11
C PRO A 242 -25.47 -14.08 3.66
N ASN A 243 -25.42 -12.98 2.89
CA ASN A 243 -25.04 -12.98 1.48
C ASN A 243 -23.60 -12.46 1.25
N LEU A 244 -22.80 -12.27 2.30
CA LEU A 244 -21.42 -11.85 2.17
C LEU A 244 -20.59 -12.96 1.49
N GLU A 245 -19.97 -12.64 0.36
CA GLU A 245 -19.24 -13.63 -0.44
C GLU A 245 -17.92 -13.13 -1.03
N PHE A 246 -17.65 -11.82 -1.01
CA PHE A 246 -16.47 -11.25 -1.65
C PHE A 246 -15.75 -10.20 -0.77
N TYR A 247 -14.42 -10.25 -0.74
CA TYR A 247 -13.59 -9.22 -0.13
C TYR A 247 -12.40 -8.88 -1.02
N GLY A 248 -12.41 -7.66 -1.59
CA GLY A 248 -11.27 -7.08 -2.28
C GLY A 248 -10.38 -6.29 -1.32
N HIS A 249 -9.14 -6.73 -1.12
CA HIS A 249 -8.23 -6.15 -0.13
C HIS A 249 -6.87 -5.78 -0.71
N GLY A 250 -6.21 -4.81 -0.10
CA GLY A 250 -4.89 -4.33 -0.51
C GLY A 250 -4.25 -3.45 0.57
N GLY A 251 -3.09 -2.87 0.25
CA GLY A 251 -2.32 -1.98 1.12
C GLY A 251 -1.45 -2.67 2.17
N VAL A 252 -1.81 -3.88 2.61
CA VAL A 252 -1.00 -4.74 3.49
C VAL A 252 -1.14 -6.20 3.08
N SER A 253 -0.14 -7.02 3.41
CA SER A 253 -0.24 -8.47 3.20
C SER A 253 -1.42 -9.05 3.97
N PHE A 254 -2.24 -9.86 3.31
CA PHE A 254 -3.39 -10.49 3.93
C PHE A 254 -3.04 -11.74 4.76
N LYS A 255 -1.88 -12.35 4.50
CA LYS A 255 -1.43 -13.59 5.13
C LYS A 255 -1.55 -13.60 6.66
N PRO A 256 -1.15 -12.56 7.40
CA PRO A 256 -1.28 -12.54 8.86
C PRO A 256 -2.73 -12.47 9.37
N TYR A 257 -3.66 -12.03 8.52
CA TYR A 257 -5.06 -11.81 8.87
C TYR A 257 -5.97 -12.97 8.50
N ARG A 258 -5.48 -13.92 7.69
CA ARG A 258 -6.28 -14.98 7.08
C ARG A 258 -7.06 -15.81 8.10
N ASP A 259 -6.42 -16.22 9.19
CA ASP A 259 -7.08 -17.04 10.22
C ASP A 259 -8.12 -16.24 11.02
N LEU A 260 -7.84 -14.96 11.29
CA LEU A 260 -8.80 -14.08 11.94
C LEU A 260 -10.03 -13.82 11.06
N PHE A 261 -9.84 -13.61 9.75
CA PHE A 261 -10.97 -13.47 8.82
C PHE A 261 -11.77 -14.76 8.66
N LYS A 262 -11.15 -15.94 8.76
CA LYS A 262 -11.88 -17.22 8.81
C LYS A 262 -12.75 -17.35 10.07
N GLN A 263 -12.31 -16.82 11.20
CA GLN A 263 -13.13 -16.79 12.42
C GLN A 263 -14.29 -15.78 12.28
N LEU A 264 -14.01 -14.59 11.75
CA LEU A 264 -15.02 -13.54 11.54
C LEU A 264 -16.04 -13.90 10.45
N ILE A 265 -15.62 -14.65 9.43
CA ILE A 265 -16.41 -15.07 8.27
C ILE A 265 -16.17 -16.57 8.04
N PRO A 266 -16.83 -17.45 8.82
CA PRO A 266 -16.60 -18.89 8.76
C PRO A 266 -17.29 -19.53 7.55
N SER A 267 -16.84 -19.18 6.34
CA SER A 267 -17.32 -19.75 5.08
C SER A 267 -16.17 -20.06 4.13
N ASP A 268 -16.14 -21.31 3.65
CA ASP A 268 -15.24 -21.75 2.58
C ASP A 268 -15.60 -21.16 1.22
N SER A 269 -16.81 -20.58 1.08
CA SER A 269 -17.24 -19.91 -0.15
C SER A 269 -16.82 -18.45 -0.23
N MET A 270 -16.29 -17.87 0.86
CA MET A 270 -15.83 -16.49 0.89
C MET A 270 -14.61 -16.33 -0.02
N TYR A 271 -14.68 -15.37 -0.94
CA TYR A 271 -13.61 -15.10 -1.90
C TYR A 271 -12.81 -13.87 -1.49
N TYR A 272 -11.52 -14.06 -1.25
CA TYR A 272 -10.58 -13.00 -0.94
C TYR A 272 -9.73 -12.74 -2.19
N LEU A 273 -9.65 -11.48 -2.61
CA LEU A 273 -8.88 -11.08 -3.80
C LEU A 273 -7.93 -9.93 -3.42
N GLU A 274 -6.64 -10.21 -3.54
CA GLU A 274 -5.58 -9.24 -3.26
C GLU A 274 -5.33 -8.31 -4.44
N ASN A 275 -5.18 -7.02 -4.15
CA ASN A 275 -4.70 -6.04 -5.11
C ASN A 275 -3.52 -5.25 -4.56
N TYR A 276 -2.63 -4.86 -5.47
CA TYR A 276 -1.48 -4.01 -5.19
C TYR A 276 -1.65 -2.67 -5.92
N ASN A 277 -1.91 -1.64 -5.13
CA ASN A 277 -1.97 -0.26 -5.57
C ASN A 277 -1.29 0.66 -4.55
N ALA A 278 -0.95 1.87 -5.00
CA ALA A 278 -0.39 2.95 -4.21
C ALA A 278 -0.90 4.29 -4.76
N SER A 279 -0.52 5.40 -4.12
CA SER A 279 -0.81 6.75 -4.60
C SER A 279 -0.26 7.01 -6.01
N GLU A 280 0.82 6.32 -6.38
CA GLU A 280 1.48 6.43 -7.67
C GLU A 280 0.86 5.59 -8.80
N GLY A 281 0.00 4.61 -8.49
CA GLY A 281 -0.59 3.75 -9.52
C GLY A 281 -1.24 2.48 -8.99
N TYR A 282 -1.77 1.67 -9.91
CA TYR A 282 -2.38 0.37 -9.65
C TYR A 282 -1.58 -0.68 -10.44
N PHE A 283 -0.95 -1.61 -9.74
CA PHE A 283 0.14 -2.40 -10.33
C PHE A 283 -0.21 -3.88 -10.49
N GLY A 284 -1.00 -4.46 -9.58
CA GLY A 284 -1.26 -5.90 -9.62
C GLY A 284 -2.59 -6.34 -9.05
N LEU A 285 -3.08 -7.45 -9.58
CA LEU A 285 -4.31 -8.13 -9.15
C LEU A 285 -4.08 -9.63 -9.02
N GLN A 286 -4.59 -10.22 -7.95
CA GLN A 286 -4.68 -11.68 -7.87
C GLN A 286 -5.74 -12.18 -8.88
N ASP A 287 -5.30 -12.91 -9.90
CA ASP A 287 -6.16 -13.42 -10.96
C ASP A 287 -6.59 -14.89 -10.75
N GLN A 288 -5.86 -15.62 -9.91
CA GLN A 288 -6.08 -17.04 -9.61
C GLN A 288 -6.55 -17.25 -8.17
N SER A 289 -7.52 -18.14 -7.97
CA SER A 289 -8.12 -18.38 -6.66
C SER A 289 -7.24 -19.17 -5.67
N ASP A 290 -6.25 -19.87 -6.18
CA ASP A 290 -5.38 -20.82 -5.46
C ASP A 290 -3.90 -20.39 -5.42
N SER A 291 -3.60 -19.17 -5.87
CA SER A 291 -2.24 -18.62 -5.89
C SER A 291 -2.17 -17.32 -5.10
N GLU A 292 -1.08 -17.07 -4.39
CA GLU A 292 -0.80 -15.76 -3.74
C GLU A 292 -0.13 -14.77 -4.71
N ASP A 293 0.05 -15.16 -5.97
CA ASP A 293 0.73 -14.33 -6.96
C ASP A 293 -0.21 -13.29 -7.56
N LEU A 294 0.35 -12.11 -7.84
CA LEU A 294 -0.34 -11.00 -8.48
C LEU A 294 0.02 -10.96 -9.97
N LEU A 295 -0.99 -10.91 -10.83
CA LEU A 295 -0.84 -10.55 -12.24
C LEU A 295 -0.40 -9.09 -12.34
N LEU A 296 0.68 -8.83 -13.08
CA LEU A 296 1.13 -7.46 -13.38
C LEU A 296 0.16 -6.83 -14.38
N MET A 297 -0.47 -5.72 -13.97
CA MET A 297 -1.41 -4.99 -14.81
C MET A 297 -0.63 -4.08 -15.76
N LEU A 298 -0.62 -4.44 -17.05
CA LEU A 298 0.21 -3.80 -18.07
C LEU A 298 -0.52 -2.70 -18.85
N ASP A 299 -1.85 -2.64 -18.76
CA ASP A 299 -2.68 -1.78 -19.60
C ASP A 299 -3.26 -0.56 -18.85
N TYR A 300 -2.64 -0.13 -17.75
CA TYR A 300 -3.16 0.88 -16.82
C TYR A 300 -2.48 2.25 -16.94
N GLY A 301 -1.93 2.60 -18.10
CA GLY A 301 -1.22 3.87 -18.27
C GLY A 301 0.11 3.94 -17.53
N ILE A 302 0.73 2.79 -17.30
CA ILE A 302 2.01 2.66 -16.60
C ILE A 302 3.00 1.91 -17.50
N TYR A 303 4.14 2.54 -17.77
CA TYR A 303 5.31 1.89 -18.34
C TYR A 303 6.25 1.45 -17.21
N TYR A 304 6.65 0.18 -17.24
CA TYR A 304 7.44 -0.44 -16.18
C TYR A 304 8.91 -0.62 -16.58
N GLU A 305 9.79 -0.30 -15.64
CA GLU A 305 11.20 -0.65 -15.64
C GLU A 305 11.52 -1.38 -14.32
N PHE A 306 12.49 -2.30 -14.37
CA PHE A 306 12.85 -3.14 -13.23
C PHE A 306 14.33 -2.97 -12.89
N LEU A 307 14.62 -2.50 -11.68
CA LEU A 307 16.00 -2.32 -11.22
C LEU A 307 16.43 -3.52 -10.36
N PRO A 308 17.37 -4.37 -10.80
CA PRO A 308 17.84 -5.48 -9.99
C PRO A 308 18.42 -4.98 -8.66
N MET A 309 18.08 -5.65 -7.56
CA MET A 309 18.48 -5.21 -6.22
C MET A 309 20.00 -5.11 -6.02
N GLU A 310 20.79 -5.90 -6.75
CA GLU A 310 22.26 -5.84 -6.72
C GLU A 310 22.84 -4.52 -7.26
N HIS A 311 22.09 -3.80 -8.08
CA HIS A 311 22.51 -2.53 -8.70
C HIS A 311 21.89 -1.29 -8.04
N VAL A 312 21.01 -1.44 -7.03
CA VAL A 312 20.25 -0.33 -6.44
C VAL A 312 21.12 0.78 -5.83
N LEU A 313 22.35 0.45 -5.42
CA LEU A 313 23.30 1.39 -4.82
C LEU A 313 24.26 2.04 -5.83
N GLU A 314 24.16 1.69 -7.12
CA GLU A 314 24.97 2.32 -8.16
C GLU A 314 24.45 3.72 -8.47
N GLU A 315 25.35 4.62 -8.86
CA GLU A 315 25.02 6.01 -9.18
C GLU A 315 24.14 6.13 -10.44
N HIS A 316 24.39 5.25 -11.42
CA HIS A 316 23.66 5.20 -12.68
C HIS A 316 23.28 3.74 -13.00
N PRO A 317 22.34 3.16 -12.25
CA PRO A 317 22.07 1.75 -12.37
C PRO A 317 21.32 1.43 -13.66
N LYS A 318 21.64 0.29 -14.27
CA LYS A 318 20.91 -0.19 -15.44
C LYS A 318 19.57 -0.81 -15.01
N THR A 319 18.49 -0.27 -15.53
CA THR A 319 17.14 -0.86 -15.43
C THR A 319 16.86 -1.80 -16.58
N LEU A 320 16.11 -2.85 -16.28
CA LEU A 320 15.66 -3.87 -17.21
C LEU A 320 14.24 -3.57 -17.70
N ARG A 321 13.97 -3.94 -18.95
CA ARG A 321 12.63 -4.02 -19.54
C ARG A 321 11.91 -5.29 -19.06
N LEU A 322 10.61 -5.37 -19.32
CA LEU A 322 9.78 -6.51 -18.93
C LEU A 322 10.25 -7.86 -19.52
N ASP A 323 10.82 -7.86 -20.72
CA ASP A 323 11.38 -9.04 -21.39
C ASP A 323 12.77 -9.46 -20.88
N GLU A 324 13.42 -8.60 -20.10
CA GLU A 324 14.77 -8.83 -19.54
C GLU A 324 14.74 -9.38 -18.10
N VAL A 325 13.57 -9.49 -17.47
CA VAL A 325 13.45 -9.96 -16.07
C VAL A 325 13.49 -11.48 -15.95
N GLU A 326 13.87 -11.96 -14.77
CA GLU A 326 14.02 -13.38 -14.46
C GLU A 326 13.18 -13.77 -13.23
N VAL A 327 12.67 -15.01 -13.23
CA VAL A 327 11.95 -15.57 -12.09
C VAL A 327 12.88 -15.70 -10.88
N GLY A 328 12.36 -15.33 -9.70
CA GLY A 328 13.07 -15.50 -8.43
C GLY A 328 14.07 -14.39 -8.09
N LYS A 329 14.37 -13.47 -9.02
CA LYS A 329 15.16 -12.26 -8.75
C LYS A 329 14.28 -11.15 -8.18
N ASN A 330 14.86 -10.36 -7.27
CA ASN A 330 14.17 -9.20 -6.68
C ASN A 330 14.52 -7.94 -7.48
N TYR A 331 13.50 -7.13 -7.73
CA TYR A 331 13.59 -5.89 -8.49
C TYR A 331 12.94 -4.76 -7.71
N ALA A 332 13.56 -3.58 -7.69
CA ALA A 332 12.86 -2.35 -7.35
C ALA A 332 12.02 -1.90 -8.55
N LEU A 333 10.77 -1.51 -8.29
CA LEU A 333 9.85 -1.09 -9.34
C LEU A 333 10.09 0.39 -9.69
N ILE A 334 10.33 0.65 -10.99
CA ILE A 334 10.48 1.98 -11.56
C ILE A 334 9.34 2.18 -12.55
N ILE A 335 8.65 3.32 -12.47
CA ILE A 335 7.44 3.56 -13.26
C ILE A 335 7.47 4.90 -13.99
N SER A 336 6.85 4.92 -15.16
CA SER A 336 6.42 6.13 -15.83
C SER A 336 4.91 6.09 -16.02
N THR A 337 4.19 7.14 -15.62
CA THR A 337 2.73 7.10 -15.48
C THR A 337 2.02 8.19 -16.26
N ASN A 338 0.75 7.95 -16.53
CA ASN A 338 -0.21 8.93 -17.06
C ASN A 338 -0.59 10.05 -16.06
N ALA A 339 0.20 10.26 -15.01
CA ALA A 339 0.11 11.41 -14.10
C ALA A 339 1.42 12.21 -14.04
N GLY A 340 2.39 11.91 -14.90
CA GLY A 340 3.65 12.65 -14.99
C GLY A 340 4.71 12.24 -13.95
N LEU A 341 4.61 11.04 -13.39
CA LEU A 341 5.77 10.40 -12.76
C LEU A 341 6.61 9.80 -13.88
N TRP A 342 7.92 10.10 -13.92
CA TRP A 342 8.82 9.68 -15.00
C TRP A 342 10.04 8.97 -14.42
N ARG A 343 10.24 7.69 -14.80
CA ARG A 343 11.25 6.80 -14.21
C ARG A 343 11.28 6.90 -12.68
N TYR A 344 10.12 7.00 -12.07
CA TYR A 344 9.96 7.25 -10.65
C TYR A 344 10.12 5.94 -9.88
N LYS A 345 10.99 5.96 -8.87
CA LYS A 345 11.22 4.84 -7.96
C LYS A 345 10.19 4.88 -6.84
N ILE A 346 9.20 3.99 -6.90
CA ILE A 346 8.13 3.93 -5.88
C ILE A 346 8.65 3.46 -4.51
N GLY A 347 9.77 2.75 -4.49
CA GLY A 347 10.42 2.26 -3.27
C GLY A 347 10.02 0.85 -2.85
N ASP A 348 9.02 0.26 -3.51
CA ASP A 348 8.65 -1.15 -3.35
C ASP A 348 9.52 -2.08 -4.22
N THR A 349 9.62 -3.33 -3.79
CA THR A 349 10.34 -4.39 -4.50
C THR A 349 9.41 -5.56 -4.78
N ILE A 350 9.58 -6.15 -5.96
CA ILE A 350 8.83 -7.32 -6.41
C ILE A 350 9.78 -8.44 -6.83
N LYS A 351 9.24 -9.65 -6.83
CA LYS A 351 9.91 -10.85 -7.35
C LYS A 351 8.98 -11.58 -8.28
N PHE A 352 9.40 -11.76 -9.54
CA PHE A 352 8.61 -12.50 -10.52
C PHE A 352 8.54 -13.98 -10.15
N THR A 353 7.33 -14.54 -10.23
CA THR A 353 7.04 -15.98 -10.05
C THR A 353 6.71 -16.66 -11.38
N SER A 354 6.26 -15.88 -12.37
CA SER A 354 5.96 -16.33 -13.73
C SER A 354 6.25 -15.20 -14.72
N LEU A 355 6.68 -15.56 -15.94
CA LEU A 355 6.91 -14.62 -17.05
C LEU A 355 5.84 -14.72 -18.15
N SER A 356 4.99 -15.75 -18.12
CA SER A 356 3.94 -15.95 -19.13
C SER A 356 2.66 -16.55 -18.51
N PRO A 357 1.69 -15.73 -18.10
CA PRO A 357 1.77 -14.26 -18.01
C PRO A 357 2.73 -13.83 -16.89
N TYR A 358 3.09 -12.54 -16.89
CA TYR A 358 3.91 -11.93 -15.85
C TYR A 358 3.15 -11.88 -14.53
N ARG A 359 3.60 -12.69 -13.56
CA ARG A 359 3.11 -12.67 -12.19
C ARG A 359 4.25 -12.45 -11.21
N PHE A 360 3.94 -11.80 -10.10
CA PHE A 360 4.92 -11.45 -9.09
C PHE A 360 4.35 -11.55 -7.68
N GLN A 361 5.27 -11.57 -6.72
CA GLN A 361 4.99 -11.36 -5.31
C GLN A 361 5.68 -10.09 -4.85
N ILE A 362 5.06 -9.37 -3.93
CA ILE A 362 5.70 -8.23 -3.26
C ILE A 362 6.78 -8.79 -2.34
N SER A 363 8.06 -8.49 -2.62
CA SER A 363 9.19 -9.00 -1.85
C SER A 363 9.60 -8.08 -0.70
N GLY A 364 9.05 -6.87 -0.65
CA GLY A 364 9.32 -5.88 0.40
C GLY A 364 9.40 -4.45 -0.13
N ARG A 365 10.08 -3.57 0.60
CA ARG A 365 10.54 -2.25 0.16
C ARG A 365 12.06 -2.26 0.04
N THR A 366 12.59 -1.33 -0.76
CA THR A 366 14.04 -1.10 -0.93
C THR A 366 14.74 -0.73 0.40
N LYS A 367 13.98 -0.27 1.41
CA LYS A 367 14.42 -0.01 2.78
C LYS A 367 13.74 -0.98 3.76
N HIS A 368 14.39 -1.35 4.87
CA HIS A 368 13.73 -2.10 5.95
C HIS A 368 12.54 -1.31 6.51
N TYR A 369 11.42 -1.98 6.81
CA TYR A 369 10.17 -1.33 7.20
C TYR A 369 9.22 -2.28 7.96
N ILE A 370 8.21 -1.70 8.62
CA ILE A 370 7.03 -2.37 9.17
C ILE A 370 5.80 -1.71 8.55
N ASN A 371 5.04 -2.47 7.77
CA ASN A 371 3.74 -2.10 7.22
C ASN A 371 2.78 -3.28 7.39
N THR A 372 2.58 -3.70 8.64
CA THR A 372 1.67 -4.80 8.93
C THR A 372 0.24 -4.29 9.00
N PHE A 373 0.03 -3.15 9.67
CA PHE A 373 -1.27 -2.56 9.97
C PHE A 373 -1.67 -1.43 9.00
N GLY A 374 -0.78 -1.07 8.06
CA GLY A 374 -0.94 0.04 7.11
C GLY A 374 -0.27 1.32 7.61
N GLU A 375 0.76 1.22 8.44
CA GLU A 375 1.47 2.31 9.11
C GLU A 375 2.74 2.78 8.38
N GLU A 376 3.21 2.02 7.40
CA GLU A 376 4.35 2.35 6.55
C GLU A 376 5.62 2.83 7.31
N LEU A 377 5.93 2.25 8.47
CA LEU A 377 7.07 2.65 9.29
C LEU A 377 8.39 2.20 8.64
N ILE A 378 9.30 3.14 8.39
CA ILE A 378 10.62 2.88 7.78
C ILE A 378 11.77 3.08 8.79
N VAL A 379 12.98 2.61 8.44
CA VAL A 379 14.19 2.79 9.28
C VAL A 379 14.43 4.26 9.63
N ASP A 380 14.28 5.17 8.69
CA ASP A 380 14.57 6.59 8.94
C ASP A 380 13.62 7.17 10.02
N ASN A 381 12.35 6.76 10.05
CA ASN A 381 11.43 7.11 11.13
C ASN A 381 11.88 6.50 12.46
N ALA A 382 12.24 5.21 12.45
CA ALA A 382 12.72 4.50 13.63
C ALA A 382 13.98 5.16 14.22
N GLU A 383 14.98 5.45 13.40
CA GLU A 383 16.23 6.07 13.83
C GLU A 383 16.00 7.49 14.36
N HIS A 384 15.14 8.28 13.70
CA HIS A 384 14.78 9.61 14.19
C HIS A 384 14.09 9.54 15.57
N ALA A 385 13.10 8.67 15.73
CA ALA A 385 12.38 8.54 16.99
C ALA A 385 13.25 7.96 18.11
N LEU A 386 14.11 6.98 17.81
CA LEU A 386 15.11 6.47 18.76
C LEU A 386 16.12 7.54 19.15
N GLN A 387 16.57 8.38 18.21
CA GLN A 387 17.47 9.50 18.52
C GLN A 387 16.81 10.51 19.46
N MET A 388 15.54 10.86 19.23
CA MET A 388 14.78 11.76 20.10
C MET A 388 14.56 11.16 21.50
N ALA A 389 14.21 9.87 21.58
CA ALA A 389 14.08 9.15 22.84
C ALA A 389 15.41 9.09 23.62
N CYS A 390 16.53 8.84 22.92
CA CYS A 390 17.87 8.86 23.51
C CYS A 390 18.21 10.24 24.09
N ARG A 391 17.99 11.32 23.33
CA ARG A 391 18.24 12.70 23.80
C ARG A 391 17.38 13.06 25.01
N ALA A 392 16.12 12.63 25.02
CA ALA A 392 15.19 12.95 26.10
C ALA A 392 15.49 12.22 27.44
N THR A 393 16.28 11.15 27.38
CA THR A 393 16.53 10.23 28.52
C THR A 393 18.00 9.96 28.80
N ASP A 394 18.92 10.58 28.05
CA ASP A 394 20.36 10.39 28.14
C ASP A 394 20.78 8.91 27.94
N ALA A 395 20.03 8.19 27.10
CA ALA A 395 20.34 6.82 26.67
C ALA A 395 21.30 6.81 25.47
N ILE A 396 22.02 5.70 25.33
CA ILE A 396 22.84 5.39 24.16
C ILE A 396 22.46 3.99 23.70
N ILE A 397 21.97 3.86 22.47
CA ILE A 397 21.60 2.58 21.87
C ILE A 397 22.80 1.99 21.15
N ARG A 398 23.03 0.70 21.35
CA ARG A 398 24.01 -0.08 20.60
C ARG A 398 23.39 -0.68 19.34
N ASP A 399 22.28 -1.39 19.51
CA ASP A 399 21.57 -2.08 18.44
C ASP A 399 20.08 -2.20 18.76
N TYR A 400 19.28 -2.35 17.72
CA TYR A 400 17.85 -2.60 17.85
C TYR A 400 17.31 -3.45 16.70
N THR A 401 16.17 -4.08 16.95
CA THR A 401 15.26 -4.61 15.92
C THR A 401 13.81 -4.36 16.35
N ALA A 402 12.88 -4.30 15.40
CA ALA A 402 11.46 -4.23 15.67
C ALA A 402 10.62 -4.97 14.62
N GLY A 403 9.43 -5.38 15.03
CA GLY A 403 8.45 -6.09 14.20
C GLY A 403 7.05 -6.07 14.83
N PRO A 404 6.05 -6.65 14.16
CA PRO A 404 4.65 -6.57 14.61
C PRO A 404 4.33 -7.60 15.70
N VAL A 405 3.42 -7.22 16.60
CA VAL A 405 2.59 -8.12 17.41
C VAL A 405 1.23 -8.17 16.72
N TYR A 406 0.88 -9.29 16.10
CA TYR A 406 -0.39 -9.45 15.39
C TYR A 406 -1.59 -9.42 16.36
N PHE A 407 -2.78 -9.14 15.82
CA PHE A 407 -4.02 -9.16 16.60
C PHE A 407 -4.21 -10.52 17.31
N SER A 408 -4.52 -10.46 18.60
CA SER A 408 -4.96 -11.58 19.43
C SER A 408 -6.41 -11.38 19.88
N ASP A 409 -7.01 -12.38 20.53
CA ASP A 409 -8.42 -12.38 20.97
C ASP A 409 -8.80 -11.11 21.75
N GLY A 410 -9.47 -10.18 21.07
CA GLY A 410 -9.95 -8.92 21.64
C GLY A 410 -8.94 -7.75 21.68
N GLU A 411 -7.65 -7.97 21.44
CA GLU A 411 -6.63 -6.91 21.55
C GLU A 411 -6.22 -6.34 20.18
N ALA A 412 -5.76 -5.08 20.17
CA ALA A 412 -5.19 -4.44 18.98
C ALA A 412 -3.78 -5.01 18.68
N GLY A 413 -3.29 -4.83 17.45
CA GLY A 413 -1.89 -5.12 17.15
C GLY A 413 -0.95 -4.16 17.88
N ALA A 414 0.35 -4.43 17.92
CA ALA A 414 1.36 -3.52 18.47
C ALA A 414 2.67 -3.60 17.69
N HIS A 415 3.58 -2.67 17.92
CA HIS A 415 5.00 -2.88 17.57
C HIS A 415 5.73 -3.45 18.78
N GLU A 416 6.62 -4.40 18.54
CA GLU A 416 7.52 -4.93 19.55
C GLU A 416 8.97 -4.63 19.16
N TRP A 417 9.66 -3.96 20.07
CA TRP A 417 11.02 -3.47 19.91
C TRP A 417 11.92 -4.21 20.86
N ILE A 418 13.08 -4.66 20.37
CA ILE A 418 14.16 -5.17 21.21
C ILE A 418 15.32 -4.21 21.03
N ILE A 419 15.76 -3.58 22.12
CA ILE A 419 16.79 -2.55 22.10
C ILE A 419 17.90 -2.93 23.07
N GLU A 420 19.12 -3.02 22.56
CA GLU A 420 20.34 -3.16 23.35
C GLU A 420 20.95 -1.78 23.58
N PHE A 421 21.16 -1.41 24.84
CA PHE A 421 21.70 -0.11 25.23
C PHE A 421 23.16 -0.21 25.63
N GLU A 422 24.00 0.72 25.16
CA GLU A 422 25.32 0.98 25.76
C GLU A 422 25.18 1.72 27.09
N LYS A 423 24.24 2.67 27.13
CA LYS A 423 23.84 3.42 28.32
C LYS A 423 22.33 3.37 28.44
N GLN A 424 21.85 2.80 29.55
CA GLN A 424 20.42 2.70 29.85
C GLN A 424 19.79 4.10 29.98
N PRO A 425 18.53 4.29 29.55
CA PRO A 425 17.82 5.54 29.75
C PRO A 425 17.65 5.83 31.25
N ALA A 426 17.79 7.10 31.62
CA ALA A 426 17.54 7.56 32.99
C ALA A 426 16.09 7.28 33.44
N ASP A 427 15.16 7.31 32.48
CA ASP A 427 13.76 6.93 32.67
C ASP A 427 13.32 6.10 31.45
N PHE A 428 13.14 4.79 31.67
CA PHE A 428 12.75 3.86 30.62
C PHE A 428 11.32 4.10 30.13
N GLN A 429 10.41 4.48 31.01
CA GLN A 429 9.03 4.74 30.62
C GLN A 429 8.94 6.00 29.75
N LYS A 430 9.67 7.06 30.13
CA LYS A 430 9.82 8.26 29.30
C LYS A 430 10.46 7.95 27.94
N PHE A 431 11.43 7.03 27.89
CA PHE A 431 12.03 6.58 26.63
C PHE A 431 10.94 5.99 25.71
N CYS A 432 10.14 5.05 26.21
CA CYS A 432 9.07 4.41 25.43
C CYS A 432 8.02 5.42 24.94
N TYR A 433 7.58 6.34 25.80
CA TYR A 433 6.63 7.38 25.40
C TYR A 433 7.21 8.38 24.38
N THR A 434 8.49 8.72 24.50
CA THR A 434 9.15 9.60 23.53
C THR A 434 9.29 8.90 22.18
N LEU A 435 9.64 7.61 22.19
CA LEU A 435 9.68 6.79 20.98
C LEU A 435 8.32 6.77 20.27
N ASP A 436 7.24 6.38 20.97
CA ASP A 436 5.88 6.34 20.39
C ASP A 436 5.43 7.73 19.93
N GLY A 437 5.60 8.75 20.78
CA GLY A 437 5.19 10.12 20.48
C GLY A 437 5.89 10.71 19.26
N THR A 438 7.20 10.52 19.13
CA THR A 438 7.95 10.99 17.96
C THR A 438 7.58 10.21 16.71
N LEU A 439 7.34 8.89 16.79
CA LEU A 439 6.85 8.11 15.64
C LEU A 439 5.50 8.64 15.12
N ARG A 440 4.57 8.98 16.02
CA ARG A 440 3.28 9.61 15.66
C ARG A 440 3.45 11.00 15.06
N GLU A 441 4.42 11.77 15.54
CA GLU A 441 4.69 13.11 15.00
C GLU A 441 5.16 13.06 13.54
N ILE A 442 6.10 12.18 13.25
CA ILE A 442 6.83 12.14 11.97
C ILE A 442 6.21 11.22 10.91
N ASN A 443 5.35 10.26 11.30
CA ASN A 443 4.69 9.34 10.37
C ASN A 443 3.16 9.41 10.56
N SER A 444 2.46 9.94 9.54
CA SER A 444 1.01 10.14 9.60
C SER A 444 0.21 8.85 9.60
N ASP A 445 0.70 7.81 8.94
CA ASP A 445 -0.01 6.54 8.86
C ASP A 445 0.12 5.79 10.19
N TYR A 446 1.32 5.80 10.80
CA TYR A 446 1.52 5.34 12.17
C TYR A 446 0.60 6.08 13.15
N ASP A 447 0.54 7.42 13.11
CA ASP A 447 -0.37 8.19 13.98
C ASP A 447 -1.85 7.81 13.76
N ALA A 448 -2.27 7.64 12.51
CA ALA A 448 -3.62 7.21 12.19
C ALA A 448 -3.96 5.82 12.75
N LYS A 449 -3.02 4.86 12.71
CA LYS A 449 -3.22 3.52 13.30
C LYS A 449 -3.14 3.52 14.82
N ARG A 450 -2.34 4.41 15.41
CA ARG A 450 -2.19 4.60 16.86
C ARG A 450 -3.34 5.38 17.51
N PHE A 451 -4.25 5.94 16.72
CA PHE A 451 -5.37 6.71 17.23
C PHE A 451 -6.28 5.84 18.13
N ASN A 452 -6.43 6.26 19.40
CA ASN A 452 -7.19 5.57 20.46
C ASN A 452 -6.84 4.09 20.66
N ASP A 453 -5.62 3.67 20.30
CA ASP A 453 -5.15 2.28 20.41
C ASP A 453 -6.07 1.24 19.71
N LEU A 454 -6.88 1.67 18.73
CA LEU A 454 -7.93 0.82 18.11
C LEU A 454 -7.34 -0.25 17.17
N ALA A 455 -6.39 0.13 16.33
CA ALA A 455 -5.75 -0.75 15.35
C ALA A 455 -4.32 -1.12 15.76
N LEU A 456 -3.61 -0.17 16.36
CA LEU A 456 -2.24 -0.32 16.83
C LEU A 456 -2.13 0.27 18.23
N ALA A 457 -1.77 -0.54 19.22
CA ALA A 457 -1.51 -0.15 20.60
C ALA A 457 -0.09 0.43 20.79
N CYS A 458 0.18 0.95 21.99
CA CYS A 458 1.50 1.46 22.39
C CYS A 458 2.60 0.40 22.17
N PRO A 459 3.81 0.79 21.68
CA PRO A 459 4.88 -0.16 21.42
C PRO A 459 5.37 -0.86 22.68
N ILE A 460 5.56 -2.17 22.58
CA ILE A 460 6.18 -3.02 23.59
C ILE A 460 7.70 -2.92 23.39
N VAL A 461 8.42 -2.38 24.38
CA VAL A 461 9.87 -2.21 24.28
C VAL A 461 10.58 -3.09 25.29
N HIS A 462 11.46 -3.95 24.79
CA HIS A 462 12.30 -4.85 25.58
C HIS A 462 13.72 -4.30 25.69
N ARG A 463 14.27 -4.38 26.90
CA ARG A 463 15.68 -4.10 27.17
C ARG A 463 16.47 -5.39 26.94
N ALA A 464 17.22 -5.45 25.86
CA ALA A 464 18.14 -6.55 25.63
C ALA A 464 19.36 -6.43 26.55
N GLU A 465 19.82 -7.56 27.08
CA GLU A 465 21.07 -7.62 27.81
C GLU A 465 22.26 -7.35 26.88
N LYS A 466 23.39 -6.97 27.47
CA LYS A 466 24.63 -6.74 26.72
C LYS A 466 25.02 -7.99 25.92
N ASP A 467 25.42 -7.76 24.68
CA ASP A 467 25.84 -8.74 23.69
C ASP A 467 24.72 -9.70 23.22
N THR A 468 23.44 -9.39 23.45
CA THR A 468 22.31 -10.20 22.96
C THR A 468 22.33 -10.30 21.43
N PHE A 469 22.45 -9.17 20.73
CA PHE A 469 22.51 -9.17 19.26
C PHE A 469 23.78 -9.85 18.74
N TYR A 470 24.89 -9.70 19.46
CA TYR A 470 26.15 -10.38 19.12
C TYR A 470 26.01 -11.92 19.23
N LYS A 471 25.45 -12.43 20.34
CA LYS A 471 25.19 -13.86 20.54
C LYS A 471 24.26 -14.41 19.45
N TRP A 472 23.23 -13.64 19.08
CA TRP A 472 22.30 -14.00 18.00
C TRP A 472 22.96 -14.04 16.62
N MET A 473 23.78 -13.04 16.28
CA MET A 473 24.53 -13.03 15.02
C MET A 473 25.56 -14.17 14.95
N LYS A 474 26.17 -14.51 16.10
CA LYS A 474 27.07 -15.67 16.26
C LYS A 474 26.38 -17.00 16.02
N SER A 475 25.20 -17.23 16.59
CA SER A 475 24.47 -18.49 16.41
C SER A 475 24.05 -18.73 14.97
N ARG A 476 23.91 -17.66 14.17
CA ARG A 476 23.59 -17.74 12.73
C ARG A 476 24.81 -17.88 11.82
N GLY A 477 26.02 -17.93 12.37
CA GLY A 477 27.26 -17.91 11.58
C GLY A 477 27.47 -16.61 10.80
N LYS A 478 26.79 -15.51 11.19
CA LYS A 478 26.82 -14.20 10.53
C LYS A 478 27.70 -13.19 11.26
N LEU A 479 28.78 -13.62 11.90
CA LEU A 479 29.75 -12.71 12.51
C LEU A 479 30.66 -12.11 11.44
N GLY A 480 30.58 -10.80 11.25
CA GLY A 480 31.47 -10.04 10.36
C GLY A 480 30.87 -8.71 9.93
N GLY A 481 31.73 -7.72 9.60
CA GLY A 481 31.30 -6.34 9.29
C GLY A 481 30.38 -6.18 8.08
N GLN A 482 30.18 -7.24 7.27
CA GLN A 482 29.25 -7.26 6.15
C GLN A 482 27.82 -7.66 6.54
N ASN A 483 27.60 -8.25 7.71
CA ASN A 483 26.27 -8.67 8.17
C ASN A 483 25.78 -7.73 9.27
N LYS A 484 24.75 -6.91 8.97
CA LYS A 484 24.11 -6.01 9.93
C LYS A 484 22.87 -6.64 10.55
N VAL A 485 22.53 -6.21 11.77
CA VAL A 485 21.26 -6.56 12.42
C VAL A 485 20.11 -5.98 11.59
N PRO A 486 19.12 -6.78 11.15
CA PRO A 486 17.93 -6.28 10.50
C PRO A 486 17.16 -5.36 11.45
N ARG A 487 16.93 -4.11 11.04
CA ARG A 487 16.30 -3.09 11.89
C ARG A 487 14.79 -3.26 12.02
N LEU A 488 14.08 -3.30 10.90
CA LEU A 488 12.63 -3.42 10.86
C LEU A 488 12.22 -4.62 9.98
N ALA A 489 11.20 -5.35 10.41
CA ALA A 489 10.66 -6.48 9.65
C ALA A 489 9.14 -6.63 9.83
N ASN A 490 8.47 -7.04 8.75
CA ASN A 490 7.04 -7.41 8.76
C ASN A 490 6.77 -8.81 9.33
N GLU A 491 7.81 -9.62 9.46
CA GLU A 491 7.74 -10.96 10.04
C GLU A 491 8.44 -10.99 11.40
N ARG A 492 7.96 -11.87 12.28
CA ARG A 492 8.49 -12.01 13.64
C ARG A 492 9.75 -12.88 13.75
N THR A 493 10.28 -13.40 12.64
CA THR A 493 11.41 -14.34 12.64
C THR A 493 12.63 -13.85 13.42
N TYR A 494 12.93 -12.55 13.35
CA TYR A 494 14.04 -11.95 14.09
C TYR A 494 13.71 -11.71 15.56
N LEU A 495 12.52 -11.16 15.84
CA LEU A 495 12.04 -10.94 17.21
C LEU A 495 11.97 -12.25 17.98
N ASP A 496 11.29 -13.26 17.46
CA ASP A 496 11.08 -14.52 18.15
C ASP A 496 12.39 -15.26 18.42
N ALA A 497 13.38 -15.13 17.53
CA ALA A 497 14.71 -15.69 17.74
C ALA A 497 15.49 -14.96 18.84
N LEU A 498 15.38 -13.63 18.92
CA LEU A 498 16.03 -12.82 19.96
C LEU A 498 15.34 -12.96 21.31
N LEU A 499 14.01 -12.98 21.36
CA LEU A 499 13.23 -13.23 22.58
C LEU A 499 13.58 -14.58 23.20
N LYS A 500 13.79 -15.62 22.38
CA LYS A 500 14.28 -16.92 22.87
C LYS A 500 15.66 -16.83 23.54
N ILE A 501 16.56 -15.98 23.04
CA ILE A 501 17.89 -15.77 23.66
C ILE A 501 17.77 -14.94 24.94
N MET A 502 16.85 -13.99 24.99
CA MET A 502 16.61 -13.16 26.18
C MET A 502 15.94 -13.94 27.33
N ASN A 503 15.16 -14.97 26.99
CA ASN A 503 14.46 -15.83 27.96
C ASN A 503 15.21 -17.12 28.32
N ALA A 504 16.42 -17.32 27.77
CA ALA A 504 17.28 -18.48 28.03
C ALA A 504 18.39 -18.11 29.03
#